data_AF-A0A2E4RLI8-F1
#
_entry.id   AF-A0A2E4RLI8-F1
#
_cell.length_a   1.000
_cell.length_b   1.000
_cell.length_c   1.000
_cell.angle_alpha   90.00
_cell.angle_beta   90.00
_cell.angle_gamma   90.00
#
_symmetry.space_group_name_H-M   'P 1'
#
loop_
_entity.id
_entity.type
_entity.pdbx_description
1 polymer ?
#
loop_
_entity_poly.entity_id
_entity_poly.type
_entity_poly.pdbx_seq_one_letter_code
_entity_poly.pdbx_strand_id
1 'polypeptide(L)'
;MFTTGSKLLFGASGASLIGTLLYGILVGGIMGTVGLVSLTTGLIFIAGINAFIRDANVASDDVAQFSGSAAAAPRPSSSVWPLVVAVGGALIVLGVVIHEVLTITGLVVVLAAAAEWLLQGWAESASTDESHNREVRGRLAYTAEMPVAAAIGLGLIVFMFSRVMLGVPTKASTIIAFSIVATIVLVAGAMISRARSMSAPRMFGLFAVVSAVLLAGGAVAGFNGEREIKEHKTTAYYAELDKCGEKEISADEHASQTVAGKANSSAEVTLDENGLSYTRPGLNMVQSGVIQLPRSNPNNILFRNETSEPRRFIAEMANIDSSPARICTALVEEGGVQLLTVNYSAPSFDPVVEASGGYAFVVAGLDERIEVIVP
;
A
#
# COMPACT_ATOMS: atom_id res chain seq x y z
N MET A 1 40.48 -38.51 -29.65
CA MET A 1 39.53 -39.61 -29.37
C MET A 1 38.35 -39.03 -28.60
N PHE A 2 37.11 -39.42 -28.91
CA PHE A 2 35.91 -38.98 -28.19
C PHE A 2 35.83 -39.63 -26.80
N THR A 3 35.51 -38.83 -25.77
CA THR A 3 35.28 -39.27 -24.38
C THR A 3 34.08 -40.21 -24.29
N THR A 4 33.99 -41.04 -23.26
CA THR A 4 32.84 -41.95 -23.08
C THR A 4 31.54 -41.17 -22.93
N GLY A 5 31.57 -40.03 -22.23
CA GLY A 5 30.41 -39.13 -22.10
C GLY A 5 29.96 -38.50 -23.42
N SER A 6 30.90 -38.00 -24.24
CA SER A 6 30.53 -37.42 -25.54
C SER A 6 29.95 -38.47 -26.50
N LYS A 7 30.42 -39.72 -26.48
CA LYS A 7 29.83 -40.82 -27.27
C LYS A 7 28.35 -41.05 -26.93
N LEU A 8 28.01 -41.06 -25.64
CA LEU A 8 26.62 -41.22 -25.19
C LEU A 8 25.75 -40.05 -25.63
N LEU A 9 26.24 -38.81 -25.49
CA LEU A 9 25.51 -37.61 -25.88
C LEU A 9 25.33 -37.49 -27.41
N PHE A 10 26.34 -37.87 -28.20
CA PHE A 10 26.19 -37.95 -29.66
C PHE A 10 25.22 -39.05 -30.08
N GLY A 11 25.22 -40.20 -29.40
CA GLY A 11 24.24 -41.26 -29.59
C GLY A 11 22.81 -40.79 -29.28
N ALA A 12 22.61 -40.13 -28.15
CA ALA A 12 21.32 -39.56 -27.75
C ALA A 12 20.86 -38.46 -28.73
N SER A 13 21.77 -37.60 -29.18
CA SER A 13 21.49 -36.57 -30.17
C SER A 13 21.05 -37.16 -31.51
N GLY A 14 21.73 -38.22 -31.98
CA GLY A 14 21.37 -38.94 -33.20
C GLY A 14 20.00 -39.62 -33.09
N ALA A 15 19.72 -40.28 -31.97
CA ALA A 15 18.42 -40.87 -31.69
C ALA A 15 17.31 -39.81 -31.64
N SER A 16 17.58 -38.66 -31.02
CA SER A 16 16.66 -37.51 -30.95
C SER A 16 16.38 -36.93 -32.33
N LEU A 17 17.41 -36.77 -33.17
CA LEU A 17 17.26 -36.30 -34.55
C LEU A 17 16.38 -37.24 -35.36
N ILE A 18 16.63 -38.55 -35.29
CA ILE A 18 15.82 -39.57 -35.96
C ILE A 18 14.37 -39.49 -35.46
N GLY A 19 14.15 -39.42 -34.16
CA GLY A 19 12.82 -39.27 -33.57
C GLY A 19 12.10 -38.00 -34.04
N THR A 20 12.82 -36.88 -34.15
CA THR A 20 12.30 -35.61 -34.65
C THR A 20 11.86 -35.71 -36.11
N LEU A 21 12.69 -36.33 -36.96
CA LEU A 21 12.38 -36.53 -38.38
C LEU A 21 11.19 -37.47 -38.56
N LEU A 22 11.18 -38.60 -37.86
CA LEU A 22 10.08 -39.57 -37.91
C LEU A 22 8.76 -38.94 -37.43
N TYR A 23 8.77 -38.19 -36.33
CA TYR A 23 7.57 -37.50 -35.85
C TYR A 23 7.06 -36.45 -36.85
N GLY A 24 7.97 -35.67 -37.44
CA GLY A 24 7.64 -34.66 -38.45
C GLY A 24 7.02 -35.26 -39.71
N ILE A 25 7.44 -36.46 -40.12
CA ILE A 25 6.94 -37.16 -41.31
C ILE A 25 5.64 -37.92 -41.02
N LEU A 26 5.56 -38.64 -39.89
CA LEU A 26 4.49 -39.61 -39.62
C LEU A 26 3.25 -39.00 -38.96
N VAL A 27 3.44 -38.08 -38.02
CA VAL A 27 2.34 -37.51 -37.22
C VAL A 27 2.05 -36.09 -37.68
N GLY A 28 3.08 -35.27 -37.83
CA GLY A 28 2.95 -33.84 -38.11
C GLY A 28 2.38 -33.06 -36.92
N GLY A 29 2.71 -31.77 -36.83
CA GLY A 29 2.24 -30.88 -35.77
C GLY A 29 3.28 -29.86 -35.32
N ILE A 30 2.93 -28.59 -35.38
CA ILE A 30 3.87 -27.48 -35.15
C ILE A 30 4.43 -27.50 -33.71
N MET A 31 3.57 -27.66 -32.70
CA MET A 31 4.01 -27.71 -31.29
C MET A 31 4.96 -28.88 -30.99
N GLY A 32 4.65 -30.09 -31.48
CA GLY A 32 5.46 -31.29 -31.23
C GLY A 32 6.79 -31.28 -31.98
N THR A 33 6.77 -30.81 -33.24
CA THR A 33 8.00 -30.67 -34.05
C THR A 33 8.94 -29.63 -33.46
N VAL A 34 8.43 -28.47 -33.03
CA VAL A 34 9.24 -27.43 -32.37
C VAL A 34 9.87 -27.95 -31.07
N GLY A 35 9.11 -28.69 -30.26
CA GLY A 35 9.64 -29.30 -29.02
C GLY A 35 10.78 -30.29 -29.28
N LEU A 36 10.61 -31.19 -30.25
CA LEU A 36 11.61 -32.20 -30.61
C LEU A 36 12.85 -31.60 -31.30
N VAL A 37 12.68 -30.59 -32.14
CA VAL A 37 13.79 -29.82 -32.72
C VAL A 37 14.58 -29.11 -31.62
N SER A 38 13.90 -28.51 -30.64
CA SER A 38 14.55 -27.84 -29.50
C SER A 38 15.33 -28.84 -28.64
N LEU A 39 14.74 -30.00 -28.34
CA LEU A 39 15.41 -31.10 -27.62
C LEU A 39 16.67 -31.56 -28.37
N THR A 40 16.54 -31.82 -29.66
CA THR A 40 17.66 -32.27 -30.51
C THR A 40 18.78 -31.24 -30.55
N THR A 41 18.43 -29.97 -30.73
CA THR A 41 19.40 -28.86 -30.73
C THR A 41 20.11 -28.75 -29.38
N GLY A 42 19.37 -28.86 -28.27
CA GLY A 42 19.93 -28.85 -26.92
C GLY A 42 20.88 -30.01 -26.66
N LEU A 43 20.52 -31.23 -27.09
CA LEU A 43 21.39 -32.40 -26.95
C LEU A 43 22.67 -32.27 -27.79
N ILE A 44 22.57 -31.79 -29.03
CA ILE A 44 23.72 -31.53 -29.90
C ILE A 44 24.64 -30.47 -29.26
N PHE A 45 24.06 -29.41 -28.70
CA PHE A 45 24.81 -28.35 -28.04
C PHE A 45 25.57 -28.86 -26.82
N ILE A 46 24.91 -29.62 -25.93
CA ILE A 46 25.55 -30.24 -24.77
C ILE A 46 26.63 -31.26 -25.20
N ALA A 47 26.36 -32.05 -26.24
CA ALA A 47 27.35 -32.97 -26.82
C ALA A 47 28.58 -32.23 -27.35
N GLY A 48 28.38 -31.10 -28.03
CA GLY A 48 29.43 -30.22 -28.52
C GLY A 48 30.28 -29.63 -27.39
N ILE A 49 29.65 -29.10 -26.34
CA ILE A 49 30.35 -28.58 -25.15
C ILE A 49 31.19 -29.69 -24.51
N ASN A 50 30.63 -30.87 -24.28
CA ASN A 50 31.35 -32.00 -23.66
C ASN A 50 32.54 -32.44 -24.54
N ALA A 51 32.35 -32.52 -25.86
CA ALA A 51 33.42 -32.86 -26.80
C ALA A 51 34.54 -31.81 -26.88
N PHE A 52 34.20 -30.53 -26.66
CA PHE A 52 35.14 -29.41 -26.66
C PHE A 52 35.93 -29.31 -25.35
N ILE A 53 35.23 -29.30 -24.22
CA ILE A 53 35.81 -29.10 -22.88
C ILE A 53 36.59 -30.34 -22.44
N ARG A 54 36.11 -31.56 -22.75
CA ARG A 54 36.74 -32.86 -22.43
C ARG A 54 37.06 -33.08 -20.95
N ASP A 55 36.55 -32.24 -20.06
CA ASP A 55 36.81 -32.27 -18.63
C ASP A 55 36.06 -33.45 -17.97
N ALA A 56 36.67 -34.03 -16.93
CA ALA A 56 36.22 -35.22 -16.18
C ALA A 56 36.26 -36.60 -16.88
N ASN A 57 37.10 -36.82 -17.91
CA ASN A 57 37.23 -38.15 -18.52
C ASN A 57 38.40 -38.97 -17.93
N VAL A 58 38.25 -39.45 -16.69
CA VAL A 58 39.12 -40.50 -16.14
C VAL A 58 38.57 -41.85 -16.57
N ALA A 59 39.37 -42.65 -17.27
CA ALA A 59 38.98 -44.01 -17.62
C ALA A 59 38.95 -44.87 -16.34
N SER A 60 37.98 -45.78 -16.20
CA SER A 60 37.81 -46.57 -14.97
C SER A 60 39.02 -47.43 -14.60
N ASP A 61 39.91 -47.67 -15.55
CA ASP A 61 41.16 -48.41 -15.45
C ASP A 61 42.37 -47.52 -15.11
N ASP A 62 42.25 -46.19 -15.20
CA ASP A 62 43.33 -45.24 -14.87
C ASP A 62 43.21 -44.73 -13.43
N VAL A 63 43.51 -45.62 -12.48
CA VAL A 63 43.48 -45.38 -11.03
C VAL A 63 44.41 -44.25 -10.57
N ALA A 64 45.46 -43.92 -11.34
CA ALA A 64 46.40 -42.86 -11.00
C ALA A 64 45.81 -41.46 -11.20
N GLN A 65 44.87 -41.30 -12.14
CA GLN A 65 44.21 -40.03 -12.42
C GLN A 65 42.98 -39.76 -11.53
N PHE A 66 42.49 -40.77 -10.78
CA PHE A 66 41.34 -40.61 -9.89
C PHE A 66 41.57 -39.59 -8.78
N SER A 67 42.77 -39.53 -8.20
CA SER A 67 43.12 -38.61 -7.11
C SER A 67 43.13 -37.14 -7.51
N GLY A 68 43.30 -36.83 -8.81
CA GLY A 68 43.25 -35.48 -9.36
C GLY A 68 41.91 -35.15 -10.06
N SER A 69 40.94 -36.06 -10.01
CA SER A 69 39.65 -35.87 -10.68
C SER A 69 38.74 -34.90 -9.92
N ALA A 70 37.84 -34.23 -10.63
CA ALA A 70 36.81 -33.37 -10.02
C ALA A 70 35.93 -34.13 -9.01
N ALA A 71 35.80 -35.45 -9.13
CA ALA A 71 35.07 -36.32 -8.20
C ALA A 71 35.85 -36.62 -6.90
N ALA A 72 37.17 -36.43 -6.90
CA ALA A 72 38.01 -36.51 -5.71
C ALA A 72 38.11 -35.18 -4.94
N ALA A 73 37.46 -34.12 -5.45
CA ALA A 73 37.36 -32.86 -4.75
C ALA A 73 36.62 -33.06 -3.40
N PRO A 74 37.04 -32.35 -2.34
CA PRO A 74 36.35 -32.40 -1.06
C PRO A 74 34.89 -32.00 -1.23
N ARG A 75 33.99 -32.67 -0.49
CA ARG A 75 32.56 -32.37 -0.56
C ARG A 75 32.32 -30.90 -0.16
N PRO A 76 31.46 -30.17 -0.90
CA PRO A 76 31.03 -28.83 -0.51
C PRO A 76 30.41 -28.84 0.89
N SER A 77 30.52 -27.71 1.58
CA SER A 77 29.92 -27.57 2.91
C SER A 77 28.38 -27.56 2.81
N SER A 78 27.68 -27.85 3.91
CA SER A 78 26.21 -27.78 3.91
C SER A 78 25.75 -26.33 3.69
N SER A 79 25.01 -26.10 2.61
CA SER A 79 24.50 -24.78 2.24
C SER A 79 22.97 -24.71 2.34
N VAL A 80 22.47 -23.62 2.91
CA VAL A 80 21.03 -23.33 3.03
C VAL A 80 20.47 -22.61 1.80
N TRP A 81 21.34 -22.02 0.97
CA TRP A 81 20.94 -21.19 -0.17
C TRP A 81 20.11 -21.91 -1.25
N PRO A 82 20.34 -23.19 -1.59
CA PRO A 82 19.48 -23.88 -2.54
C PRO A 82 18.01 -23.91 -2.08
N LEU A 83 17.79 -24.07 -0.77
CA LEU A 83 16.45 -24.03 -0.18
C LEU A 83 15.85 -22.63 -0.31
N VAL A 84 16.63 -21.58 -0.02
CA VAL A 84 16.16 -20.18 -0.14
C VAL A 84 15.81 -19.84 -1.58
N VAL A 85 16.62 -20.28 -2.56
CA VAL A 85 16.32 -20.12 -4.00
C VAL A 85 15.03 -20.84 -4.36
N ALA A 86 14.81 -22.06 -3.86
CA ALA A 86 13.56 -22.80 -4.11
C ALA A 86 12.34 -22.08 -3.54
N VAL A 87 12.44 -21.53 -2.32
CA VAL A 87 11.38 -20.71 -1.72
C VAL A 87 11.13 -19.44 -2.53
N GLY A 88 12.18 -18.74 -2.95
CA GLY A 88 12.07 -17.57 -3.83
C GLY A 88 11.42 -17.90 -5.17
N GLY A 89 11.79 -19.02 -5.79
CA GLY A 89 11.14 -19.51 -7.01
C GLY A 89 9.66 -19.82 -6.82
N ALA A 90 9.29 -20.44 -5.69
CA ALA A 90 7.89 -20.66 -5.34
C ALA A 90 7.11 -19.35 -5.17
N LEU A 91 7.72 -18.32 -4.56
CA LEU A 91 7.12 -16.98 -4.45
C LEU A 91 6.91 -16.33 -5.82
N ILE A 92 7.84 -16.49 -6.76
CA ILE A 92 7.70 -15.99 -8.13
C ILE A 92 6.50 -16.67 -8.82
N VAL A 93 6.45 -18.00 -8.79
CA VAL A 93 5.36 -18.77 -9.42
C VAL A 93 4.00 -18.40 -8.83
N LEU A 94 3.92 -18.30 -7.50
CA LEU A 94 2.71 -17.88 -6.80
C LEU A 94 2.34 -16.42 -7.11
N GLY A 95 3.33 -15.53 -7.14
CA GLY A 95 3.14 -14.10 -7.36
C GLY A 95 2.64 -13.76 -8.76
N VAL A 96 3.10 -14.48 -9.78
CA VAL A 96 2.61 -14.32 -11.16
C VAL A 96 1.10 -14.55 -11.24
N VAL A 97 0.54 -15.37 -10.35
CA VAL A 97 -0.90 -15.66 -10.30
C VAL A 97 -1.65 -14.69 -9.39
N ILE A 98 -1.09 -14.36 -8.22
CA ILE A 98 -1.83 -13.62 -7.17
C ILE A 98 -1.63 -12.11 -7.26
N HIS A 99 -0.38 -11.64 -7.19
CA HIS A 99 -0.07 -10.22 -7.05
C HIS A 99 1.41 -9.92 -7.39
N GLU A 100 1.65 -8.84 -8.13
CA GLU A 100 2.98 -8.43 -8.61
C GLU A 100 4.03 -8.29 -7.49
N VAL A 101 3.62 -7.77 -6.34
CA VAL A 101 4.49 -7.62 -5.14
C VAL A 101 5.14 -8.94 -4.72
N LEU A 102 4.42 -10.07 -4.81
CA LEU A 102 4.98 -11.38 -4.48
C LEU A 102 6.03 -11.82 -5.51
N THR A 103 5.81 -11.50 -6.78
CA THR A 103 6.77 -11.77 -7.86
C THR A 103 8.06 -10.98 -7.69
N ILE A 104 7.96 -9.67 -7.41
CA ILE A 104 9.13 -8.81 -7.18
C ILE A 104 9.91 -9.29 -5.95
N THR A 105 9.20 -9.61 -4.86
CA THR A 105 9.83 -10.12 -3.64
C THR A 105 10.55 -11.44 -3.90
N GLY A 106 9.90 -12.39 -4.59
CA GLY A 106 10.49 -13.66 -4.97
C GLY A 106 11.75 -13.48 -5.83
N LEU A 107 11.71 -12.55 -6.80
CA LEU A 107 12.86 -12.22 -7.64
C LEU A 107 14.06 -11.71 -6.83
N VAL A 108 13.81 -10.76 -5.91
CA VAL A 108 14.86 -10.23 -5.03
C VAL A 108 15.47 -11.34 -4.16
N VAL A 109 14.64 -12.23 -3.59
CA VAL A 109 15.10 -13.37 -2.79
C VAL A 109 15.97 -14.32 -3.62
N VAL A 110 15.55 -14.65 -4.85
CA VAL A 110 16.33 -15.53 -5.74
C VAL A 110 17.67 -14.88 -6.10
N LEU A 111 17.68 -13.59 -6.44
CA LEU A 111 18.91 -12.87 -6.81
C LEU A 111 19.90 -12.80 -5.63
N ALA A 112 19.42 -12.44 -4.44
CA ALA A 112 20.24 -12.39 -3.24
C ALA A 112 20.79 -13.78 -2.87
N ALA A 113 19.91 -14.79 -2.82
CA ALA A 113 20.31 -16.16 -2.49
C ALA A 113 21.27 -16.74 -3.53
N ALA A 114 21.09 -16.46 -4.82
CA ALA A 114 22.02 -16.89 -5.86
C ALA A 114 23.39 -16.20 -5.73
N ALA A 115 23.42 -14.90 -5.41
CA ALA A 115 24.66 -14.18 -5.17
C ALA A 115 25.41 -14.75 -3.95
N GLU A 116 24.72 -14.98 -2.84
CA GLU A 116 25.33 -15.56 -1.63
C GLU A 116 25.77 -17.02 -1.85
N TRP A 117 25.01 -17.79 -2.63
CA TRP A 117 25.39 -19.14 -3.00
C TRP A 117 26.64 -19.18 -3.89
N LEU A 118 26.73 -18.27 -4.87
CA LEU A 118 27.91 -18.11 -5.72
C LEU A 118 29.13 -17.64 -4.93
N LEU A 119 28.96 -16.67 -4.02
CA LEU A 119 30.02 -16.21 -3.13
C LEU A 119 30.51 -17.33 -2.21
N GLN A 120 29.59 -18.15 -1.68
CA GLN A 120 29.96 -19.33 -0.90
C GLN A 120 30.77 -20.32 -1.74
N GLY A 121 30.31 -20.65 -2.95
CA GLY A 121 31.04 -21.56 -3.84
C GLY A 121 32.41 -21.04 -4.25
N TRP A 122 32.51 -19.74 -4.55
CA TRP A 122 33.78 -19.08 -4.84
C TRP A 122 34.74 -19.15 -3.64
N ALA A 123 34.25 -18.81 -2.44
CA ALA A 123 35.08 -18.84 -1.23
C ALA A 123 35.55 -20.26 -0.88
N GLU A 124 34.70 -21.27 -1.07
CA GLU A 124 35.06 -22.69 -0.87
C GLU A 124 36.10 -23.17 -1.90
N SER A 125 36.14 -22.56 -3.09
CA SER A 125 37.10 -22.89 -4.15
C SER A 125 38.43 -22.12 -4.10
N ALA A 126 38.59 -21.17 -3.15
CA ALA A 126 39.74 -20.26 -3.14
C ALA A 126 41.08 -20.92 -2.78
N SER A 127 41.06 -21.93 -1.89
CA SER A 127 42.25 -22.68 -1.44
C SER A 127 41.86 -24.10 -1.03
N THR A 128 42.86 -24.97 -0.91
CA THR A 128 42.71 -26.33 -0.34
C THR A 128 42.64 -26.33 1.19
N ASP A 129 42.93 -25.20 1.85
CA ASP A 129 42.82 -25.04 3.31
C ASP A 129 41.48 -24.41 3.71
N GLU A 130 40.68 -25.15 4.46
CA GLU A 130 39.34 -24.74 4.90
C GLU A 130 39.37 -23.52 5.85
N SER A 131 40.44 -23.38 6.65
CA SER A 131 40.58 -22.25 7.58
C SER A 131 40.78 -20.93 6.82
N HIS A 132 41.59 -20.97 5.77
CA HIS A 132 41.84 -19.83 4.89
C HIS A 132 40.58 -19.42 4.12
N ASN A 133 39.82 -20.39 3.59
CA ASN A 133 38.59 -20.13 2.85
C ASN A 133 37.53 -19.43 3.72
N ARG A 134 37.40 -19.81 4.99
CA ARG A 134 36.51 -19.13 5.94
C ARG A 134 36.96 -17.70 6.24
N GLU A 135 38.25 -17.47 6.34
CA GLU A 135 38.80 -16.12 6.56
C GLU A 135 38.57 -15.20 5.35
N VAL A 136 38.80 -15.71 4.13
CA VAL A 136 38.55 -14.98 2.88
C VAL A 136 37.08 -14.61 2.74
N ARG A 137 36.17 -15.56 3.00
CA ARG A 137 34.73 -15.26 3.09
C ARG A 137 34.48 -14.17 4.11
N GLY A 138 35.05 -14.29 5.30
CA GLY A 138 34.79 -13.35 6.39
C GLY A 138 35.17 -11.90 6.08
N ARG A 139 36.20 -11.69 5.26
CA ARG A 139 36.66 -10.34 4.87
C ARG A 139 35.78 -9.68 3.81
N LEU A 140 35.17 -10.44 2.92
CA LEU A 140 34.39 -9.92 1.79
C LEU A 140 32.88 -9.93 2.08
N ALA A 141 32.40 -11.03 2.65
CA ALA A 141 30.99 -11.32 2.87
C ALA A 141 30.42 -10.51 4.05
N TYR A 142 31.03 -10.59 5.24
CA TYR A 142 30.46 -9.99 6.45
C TYR A 142 30.37 -8.46 6.41
N THR A 143 31.24 -7.78 5.65
CA THR A 143 31.23 -6.31 5.56
C THR A 143 29.99 -5.77 4.86
N ALA A 144 29.46 -6.49 3.85
CA ALA A 144 28.26 -6.08 3.12
C ALA A 144 27.00 -6.81 3.59
N GLU A 145 27.10 -8.08 3.97
CA GLU A 145 25.96 -8.89 4.41
C GLU A 145 25.36 -8.37 5.73
N MET A 146 26.18 -7.95 6.70
CA MET A 146 25.69 -7.53 8.02
C MET A 146 24.86 -6.23 7.96
N PRO A 147 25.28 -5.16 7.26
CA PRO A 147 24.44 -3.97 7.09
C PRO A 147 23.16 -4.24 6.30
N VAL A 148 23.23 -5.05 5.24
CA VAL A 148 22.06 -5.37 4.40
C VAL A 148 21.06 -6.22 5.18
N ALA A 149 21.53 -7.26 5.88
CA ALA A 149 20.68 -8.09 6.74
C ALA A 149 20.04 -7.27 7.87
N ALA A 150 20.80 -6.34 8.47
CA ALA A 150 20.26 -5.43 9.47
C ALA A 150 19.19 -4.50 8.89
N ALA A 151 19.39 -3.96 7.69
CA ALA A 151 18.41 -3.11 7.00
C ALA A 151 17.14 -3.89 6.64
N ILE A 152 17.25 -5.11 6.12
CA ILE A 152 16.11 -5.98 5.82
C ILE A 152 15.35 -6.32 7.11
N GLY A 153 16.07 -6.72 8.17
CA GLY A 153 15.47 -7.02 9.47
C GLY A 153 14.71 -5.83 10.04
N LEU A 154 15.30 -4.64 10.00
CA LEU A 154 14.66 -3.40 10.45
C LEU A 154 13.43 -3.05 9.58
N GLY A 155 13.55 -3.16 8.26
CA GLY A 155 12.46 -2.92 7.32
C GLY A 155 11.28 -3.86 7.57
N LEU A 156 11.55 -5.14 7.82
CA LEU A 156 10.52 -6.13 8.15
C LEU A 156 9.83 -5.79 9.48
N ILE A 157 10.58 -5.38 10.51
CA ILE A 157 10.00 -4.92 11.78
C ILE A 157 9.08 -3.72 11.57
N VAL A 158 9.54 -2.71 10.81
CA VAL A 158 8.74 -1.51 10.50
C VAL A 158 7.47 -1.87 9.73
N PHE A 159 7.56 -2.77 8.75
CA PHE A 159 6.41 -3.24 7.99
C PHE A 159 5.40 -3.98 8.87
N MET A 160 5.85 -4.90 9.73
CA MET A 160 4.97 -5.61 10.67
C MET A 160 4.29 -4.63 11.62
N PHE A 161 5.03 -3.66 12.14
CA PHE A 161 4.48 -2.62 13.00
C PHE A 161 3.42 -1.79 12.28
N SER A 162 3.65 -1.41 11.02
CA SER A 162 2.67 -0.71 10.18
C SER A 162 1.38 -1.51 10.03
N ARG A 163 1.47 -2.83 9.85
CA ARG A 163 0.30 -3.71 9.72
C ARG A 163 -0.46 -3.86 11.03
N VAL A 164 0.25 -4.05 12.14
CA VAL A 164 -0.36 -4.13 13.47
C VAL A 164 -1.09 -2.82 13.80
N MET A 165 -0.46 -1.66 13.56
CA MET A 165 -1.08 -0.34 13.81
C MET A 165 -2.39 -0.13 13.05
N LEU A 166 -2.50 -0.67 11.83
CA LEU A 166 -3.72 -0.59 11.04
C LEU A 166 -4.89 -1.32 11.73
N GLY A 167 -4.61 -2.41 12.44
CA GLY A 167 -5.61 -3.27 13.06
C GLY A 167 -6.12 -2.82 14.44
N VAL A 168 -5.52 -1.82 15.10
CA VAL A 168 -5.85 -1.48 16.50
C VAL A 168 -6.94 -0.39 16.60
N PRO A 169 -8.13 -0.66 17.20
CA PRO A 169 -9.24 0.31 17.29
C PRO A 169 -9.12 1.26 18.48
N THR A 170 -9.44 2.54 18.28
CA THR A 170 -9.48 3.62 19.30
C THR A 170 -8.12 4.08 19.87
N LYS A 171 -8.04 5.36 20.26
CA LYS A 171 -6.85 5.94 20.89
C LYS A 171 -6.49 5.24 22.22
N ALA A 172 -7.50 4.76 22.97
CA ALA A 172 -7.31 4.09 24.24
C ALA A 172 -6.76 2.66 24.12
N SER A 173 -7.26 1.85 23.18
CA SER A 173 -6.74 0.47 23.02
C SER A 173 -5.33 0.45 22.41
N THR A 174 -4.99 1.47 21.61
CA THR A 174 -3.64 1.65 21.07
C THR A 174 -2.61 1.76 22.19
N ILE A 175 -2.85 2.63 23.18
CA ILE A 175 -1.93 2.82 24.31
C ILE A 175 -1.78 1.53 25.14
N ILE A 176 -2.86 0.81 25.37
CA ILE A 176 -2.86 -0.44 26.15
C ILE A 176 -2.12 -1.56 25.39
N ALA A 177 -2.37 -1.70 24.09
CA ALA A 177 -1.69 -2.70 23.26
C ALA A 177 -0.17 -2.44 23.21
N PHE A 178 0.25 -1.19 23.01
CA PHE A 178 1.68 -0.86 22.97
C PHE A 178 2.37 -1.00 24.32
N SER A 179 1.71 -0.67 25.43
CA SER A 179 2.31 -0.86 26.75
C SER A 179 2.52 -2.34 27.08
N ILE A 180 1.56 -3.21 26.73
CA ILE A 180 1.68 -4.66 26.90
C ILE A 180 2.81 -5.22 26.04
N VAL A 181 2.84 -4.88 24.75
CA VAL A 181 3.90 -5.35 23.83
C VAL A 181 5.27 -4.85 24.27
N ALA A 182 5.39 -3.57 24.62
CA ALA A 182 6.65 -2.99 25.11
C ALA A 182 7.12 -3.69 26.39
N THR A 183 6.20 -4.02 27.30
CA THR A 183 6.53 -4.77 28.52
C THR A 183 7.02 -6.18 28.19
N ILE A 184 6.38 -6.88 27.25
CA ILE A 184 6.82 -8.21 26.80
C ILE A 184 8.22 -8.13 26.18
N VAL A 185 8.47 -7.17 25.29
CA VAL A 185 9.77 -6.98 24.64
C VAL A 185 10.85 -6.65 25.67
N LEU A 186 10.56 -5.79 26.64
CA LEU A 186 11.49 -5.41 27.70
C LEU A 186 11.83 -6.61 28.60
N VAL A 187 10.83 -7.40 28.99
CA VAL A 187 11.01 -8.60 29.82
C VAL A 187 11.79 -9.68 29.06
N ALA A 188 11.45 -9.92 27.79
CA ALA A 188 12.17 -10.87 26.95
C ALA A 188 13.62 -10.42 26.72
N GLY A 189 13.84 -9.15 26.39
CA GLY A 189 15.17 -8.56 26.25
C GLY A 189 16.00 -8.65 27.52
N ALA A 190 15.39 -8.42 28.69
CA ALA A 190 16.04 -8.56 30.00
C ALA A 190 16.38 -10.02 30.36
N MET A 191 15.57 -10.99 29.92
CA MET A 191 15.90 -12.41 30.08
C MET A 191 17.04 -12.83 29.16
N ILE A 192 17.02 -12.40 27.89
CA ILE A 192 18.08 -12.68 26.91
C ILE A 192 19.40 -12.05 27.36
N SER A 193 19.39 -10.82 27.89
CA SER A 193 20.61 -10.14 28.35
C SER A 193 21.26 -10.83 29.56
N ARG A 194 20.47 -11.53 30.39
CA ARG A 194 20.99 -12.38 31.47
C ARG A 194 21.53 -13.72 30.97
N ALA A 195 21.03 -14.23 29.84
CA ALA A 195 21.46 -15.49 29.25
C ALA A 195 22.75 -15.30 28.41
N ARG A 196 23.87 -15.00 29.07
CA ARG A 196 25.17 -14.66 28.45
C ARG A 196 25.85 -15.81 27.67
N SER A 197 25.25 -17.01 27.63
CA SER A 197 25.83 -18.22 27.00
C SER A 197 24.88 -19.00 26.08
N MET A 198 23.85 -18.34 25.52
CA MET A 198 22.99 -19.01 24.53
C MET A 198 23.80 -19.45 23.30
N SER A 199 23.73 -20.73 22.98
CA SER A 199 24.29 -21.27 21.74
C SER A 199 23.54 -20.71 20.53
N ALA A 200 24.25 -20.46 19.43
CA ALA A 200 23.69 -19.91 18.20
C ALA A 200 22.38 -20.60 17.73
N PRO A 201 22.23 -21.95 17.81
CA PRO A 201 20.99 -22.62 17.40
C PRO A 201 19.77 -22.23 18.23
N ARG A 202 19.95 -22.00 19.54
CA ARG A 202 18.84 -21.57 20.43
C ARG A 202 18.41 -20.15 20.12
N MET A 203 19.36 -19.30 19.76
CA MET A 203 19.09 -17.92 19.36
C MET A 203 18.30 -17.87 18.05
N PHE A 204 18.71 -18.64 17.04
CA PHE A 204 17.96 -18.78 15.78
C PHE A 204 16.56 -19.33 16.02
N GLY A 205 16.40 -20.37 16.86
CA GLY A 205 15.09 -20.93 17.20
C GLY A 205 14.16 -19.90 17.83
N LEU A 206 14.67 -19.08 18.76
CA LEU A 206 13.89 -18.02 19.40
C LEU A 206 13.42 -16.97 18.38
N PHE A 207 14.34 -16.46 17.55
CA PHE A 207 14.00 -15.46 16.53
C PHE A 207 13.01 -16.00 15.49
N ALA A 208 13.12 -17.27 15.13
CA ALA A 208 12.17 -17.91 14.22
C ALA A 208 10.75 -17.93 14.81
N VAL A 209 10.61 -18.30 16.08
CA VAL A 209 9.30 -18.31 16.77
C VAL A 209 8.73 -16.89 16.86
N VAL A 210 9.54 -15.91 17.29
CA VAL A 210 9.10 -14.50 17.38
C VAL A 210 8.66 -13.97 16.02
N SER A 211 9.42 -14.25 14.97
CA SER A 211 9.09 -13.83 13.60
C SER A 211 7.80 -14.48 13.11
N ALA A 212 7.59 -15.77 13.39
CA ALA A 212 6.36 -16.48 13.04
C ALA A 212 5.13 -15.91 13.75
N VAL A 213 5.25 -15.59 15.05
CA VAL A 213 4.17 -14.95 15.82
C VAL A 213 3.85 -13.55 15.28
N LEU A 214 4.87 -12.75 14.98
CA LEU A 214 4.71 -11.41 14.40
C LEU A 214 4.05 -11.47 13.01
N LEU A 215 4.48 -12.41 12.16
CA LEU A 215 3.90 -12.63 10.83
C LEU A 215 2.42 -13.04 10.92
N ALA A 216 2.09 -14.00 11.78
CA ALA A 216 0.72 -14.45 11.97
C ALA A 216 -0.16 -13.34 12.56
N GLY A 217 0.33 -12.61 13.57
CA GLY A 217 -0.37 -11.48 14.17
C GLY A 217 -0.61 -10.34 13.19
N GLY A 218 0.41 -9.99 12.38
CA GLY A 218 0.31 -8.97 11.35
C GLY A 218 -0.63 -9.35 10.21
N ALA A 219 -0.63 -10.62 9.79
CA ALA A 219 -1.56 -11.12 8.77
C ALA A 219 -3.02 -11.07 9.26
N VAL A 220 -3.29 -11.55 10.47
CA VAL A 220 -4.64 -11.50 11.06
C VAL A 220 -5.12 -10.07 11.29
N ALA A 221 -4.25 -9.18 11.77
CA ALA A 221 -4.57 -7.76 11.91
C ALA A 221 -4.83 -7.07 10.57
N GLY A 222 -4.10 -7.46 9.52
CA GLY A 222 -4.29 -6.97 8.15
C GLY A 222 -5.63 -7.41 7.54
N PHE A 223 -6.01 -8.67 7.71
CA PHE A 223 -7.29 -9.19 7.18
C PHE A 223 -8.51 -8.64 7.93
N ASN A 224 -8.40 -8.38 9.23
CA ASN A 224 -9.48 -7.81 10.02
C ASN A 224 -9.47 -6.26 10.08
N GLY A 225 -8.55 -5.63 9.34
CA GLY A 225 -8.20 -4.21 9.49
C GLY A 225 -8.86 -3.24 8.49
N GLU A 226 -9.55 -3.72 7.46
CA GLU A 226 -10.34 -2.84 6.59
C GLU A 226 -11.54 -2.32 7.38
N ARG A 227 -11.41 -1.11 7.91
CA ARG A 227 -12.55 -0.36 8.44
C ARG A 227 -13.33 0.18 7.27
N GLU A 228 -14.66 0.05 7.33
CA GLU A 228 -15.53 0.90 6.54
C GLU A 228 -15.28 2.35 6.95
N ILE A 229 -14.55 3.08 6.10
CA ILE A 229 -14.47 4.53 6.18
C ILE A 229 -15.85 5.01 5.77
N LYS A 230 -16.70 5.32 6.76
CA LYS A 230 -18.00 5.94 6.49
C LYS A 230 -17.73 7.22 5.70
N GLU A 231 -18.29 7.30 4.50
CA GLU A 231 -18.20 8.50 3.69
C GLU A 231 -18.95 9.62 4.42
N HIS A 232 -18.20 10.56 4.99
CA HIS A 232 -18.77 11.73 5.63
C HIS A 232 -19.27 12.69 4.54
N LYS A 233 -20.54 12.54 4.18
CA LYS A 233 -21.22 13.41 3.23
C LYS A 233 -21.31 14.82 3.79
N THR A 234 -20.86 15.80 3.02
CA THR A 234 -20.86 17.21 3.39
C THR A 234 -22.25 17.82 3.28
N THR A 235 -22.47 18.98 3.91
CA THR A 235 -23.75 19.72 3.77
C THR A 235 -24.08 20.05 2.32
N ALA A 236 -23.07 20.28 1.47
CA ALA A 236 -23.25 20.48 0.03
C ALA A 236 -23.89 19.27 -0.68
N TYR A 237 -23.49 18.04 -0.31
CA TYR A 237 -24.10 16.81 -0.86
C TYR A 237 -25.59 16.69 -0.50
N TYR A 238 -25.96 17.07 0.73
CA TYR A 238 -27.36 17.06 1.15
C TYR A 238 -28.18 18.19 0.55
N ALA A 239 -27.54 19.32 0.24
CA ALA A 239 -28.19 20.45 -0.43
C ALA A 239 -28.55 20.15 -1.89
N GLU A 240 -27.70 19.41 -2.61
CA GLU A 240 -27.99 18.96 -3.98
C GLU A 240 -29.17 17.97 -4.04
N LEU A 241 -29.34 17.15 -2.99
CA LEU A 241 -30.43 16.18 -2.87
C LEU A 241 -31.73 16.76 -2.28
N ASP A 242 -31.79 18.06 -2.06
CA ASP A 242 -32.91 18.77 -1.44
C ASP A 242 -33.27 18.25 -0.03
N LYS A 243 -32.25 17.85 0.74
CA LYS A 243 -32.41 17.30 2.10
C LYS A 243 -31.98 18.29 3.20
N CYS A 244 -32.03 19.58 2.92
CA CYS A 244 -31.78 20.64 3.90
C CYS A 244 -33.01 20.92 4.80
N GLY A 245 -33.55 19.88 5.45
CA GLY A 245 -34.70 20.01 6.35
C GLY A 245 -34.31 20.26 7.82
N GLU A 246 -35.31 20.23 8.70
CA GLU A 246 -35.16 20.38 10.16
C GLU A 246 -34.47 19.19 10.84
N LYS A 247 -34.43 18.02 10.16
CA LYS A 247 -33.88 16.80 10.74
C LYS A 247 -32.36 16.81 10.72
N GLU A 248 -31.78 16.31 11.80
CA GLU A 248 -30.35 16.08 11.93
C GLU A 248 -29.85 15.14 10.83
N ILE A 249 -28.75 15.53 10.17
CA ILE A 249 -28.06 14.75 9.14
C ILE A 249 -26.67 14.38 9.64
N SER A 250 -26.05 13.36 9.03
CA SER A 250 -24.69 12.94 9.40
C SER A 250 -23.61 14.01 9.20
N ALA A 251 -23.93 15.11 8.50
CA ALA A 251 -23.04 16.26 8.34
C ALA A 251 -23.04 17.20 9.58
N ASP A 252 -24.02 17.06 10.48
CA ASP A 252 -24.17 17.94 11.66
C ASP A 252 -23.26 17.52 12.83
N GLU A 253 -22.96 16.23 12.96
CA GLU A 253 -22.20 15.65 14.10
C GLU A 253 -20.80 16.26 14.29
N HIS A 254 -20.20 16.79 13.22
CA HIS A 254 -18.89 17.47 13.23
C HIS A 254 -18.89 18.73 12.35
N ALA A 255 -19.84 19.64 12.62
CA ALA A 255 -19.98 20.89 11.87
C ALA A 255 -18.69 21.74 11.86
N SER A 256 -17.96 21.69 10.75
CA SER A 256 -16.73 22.47 10.51
C SER A 256 -16.98 23.98 10.28
N GLN A 257 -18.26 24.40 10.23
CA GLN A 257 -18.67 25.78 9.93
C GLN A 257 -18.88 26.63 11.19
N THR A 258 -18.62 26.07 12.38
CA THR A 258 -18.69 26.81 13.64
C THR A 258 -17.56 27.83 13.71
N VAL A 259 -17.90 29.10 13.88
CA VAL A 259 -16.93 30.19 13.93
C VAL A 259 -17.13 31.03 15.19
N ALA A 260 -16.02 31.34 15.86
CA ALA A 260 -16.01 32.37 16.89
C ALA A 260 -15.97 33.74 16.18
N GLY A 261 -16.90 34.63 16.54
CA GLY A 261 -17.30 35.84 15.79
C GLY A 261 -16.20 36.73 15.17
N LYS A 262 -16.62 37.45 14.11
CA LYS A 262 -15.90 38.47 13.31
C LYS A 262 -14.88 37.98 12.27
N ALA A 263 -15.06 36.79 11.70
CA ALA A 263 -14.43 36.50 10.40
C ALA A 263 -15.09 37.39 9.33
N ASN A 264 -14.29 38.05 8.48
CA ASN A 264 -14.67 38.98 7.41
C ASN A 264 -16.04 38.65 6.79
N SER A 265 -17.12 39.22 7.35
CA SER A 265 -18.50 38.92 6.98
C SER A 265 -19.04 40.05 6.11
N SER A 266 -19.77 39.68 5.06
CA SER A 266 -20.56 40.63 4.27
C SER A 266 -21.84 41.02 5.02
N ALA A 267 -22.42 40.08 5.77
CA ALA A 267 -23.61 40.27 6.59
C ALA A 267 -23.69 39.26 7.74
N GLU A 268 -24.33 39.64 8.83
CA GLU A 268 -24.75 38.76 9.91
C GLU A 268 -26.27 38.71 9.92
N VAL A 269 -26.83 37.51 9.71
CA VAL A 269 -28.25 37.22 9.73
C VAL A 269 -28.57 36.58 11.07
N THR A 270 -29.49 37.20 11.81
CA THR A 270 -29.92 36.74 13.13
C THR A 270 -31.38 36.34 13.06
N LEU A 271 -31.67 35.12 13.53
CA LEU A 271 -33.03 34.65 13.77
C LEU A 271 -33.36 34.84 15.26
N ASP A 272 -34.33 35.71 15.54
CA ASP A 272 -34.88 36.01 16.86
C ASP A 272 -36.39 35.66 16.88
N GLU A 273 -37.06 35.75 18.03
CA GLU A 273 -38.51 35.52 18.19
C GLU A 273 -39.37 36.45 17.31
N ASN A 274 -38.82 37.59 16.90
CA ASN A 274 -39.47 38.59 16.05
C ASN A 274 -39.26 38.35 14.54
N GLY A 275 -38.47 37.32 14.19
CA GLY A 275 -38.19 36.88 12.83
C GLY A 275 -36.77 37.16 12.33
N LEU A 276 -36.55 36.90 11.03
CA LEU A 276 -35.26 36.96 10.38
C LEU A 276 -34.83 38.41 10.10
N SER A 277 -33.75 38.82 10.75
CA SER A 277 -33.15 40.15 10.58
C SER A 277 -31.69 40.04 10.13
N TYR A 278 -31.16 41.09 9.53
CA TYR A 278 -29.74 41.13 9.16
C TYR A 278 -29.09 42.46 9.55
N THR A 279 -27.79 42.38 9.82
CA THR A 279 -26.92 43.52 10.06
C THR A 279 -25.72 43.46 9.12
N ARG A 280 -25.24 44.62 8.69
CA ARG A 280 -24.04 44.71 7.84
C ARG A 280 -22.89 45.31 8.65
N PRO A 281 -21.68 44.74 8.57
CA PRO A 281 -20.53 45.33 9.26
C PRO A 281 -20.32 46.78 8.82
N GLY A 282 -20.24 47.68 9.81
CA GLY A 282 -20.13 49.13 9.59
C GLY A 282 -21.46 49.89 9.57
N LEU A 283 -22.60 49.21 9.48
CA LEU A 283 -23.94 49.78 9.69
C LEU A 283 -24.57 49.16 10.93
N ASN A 284 -24.61 49.92 12.03
CA ASN A 284 -25.28 49.49 13.28
C ASN A 284 -26.82 49.62 13.19
N MET A 285 -27.39 49.17 12.09
CA MET A 285 -28.83 49.22 11.83
C MET A 285 -29.30 47.80 11.51
N VAL A 286 -30.31 47.35 12.26
CA VAL A 286 -31.01 46.10 11.96
C VAL A 286 -31.94 46.36 10.77
N GLN A 287 -31.76 45.57 9.71
CA GLN A 287 -32.54 45.66 8.48
C GLN A 287 -33.26 44.33 8.25
N SER A 288 -34.39 44.36 7.53
CA SER A 288 -35.16 43.17 7.18
C SER A 288 -35.66 43.26 5.74
N GLY A 289 -36.03 42.12 5.15
CA GLY A 289 -36.64 42.03 3.83
C GLY A 289 -35.63 41.84 2.69
N VAL A 290 -34.83 42.86 2.36
CA VAL A 290 -33.98 42.84 1.15
C VAL A 290 -32.53 43.15 1.48
N ILE A 291 -31.60 42.31 1.04
CA ILE A 291 -30.16 42.52 1.16
C ILE A 291 -29.49 42.62 -0.21
N GLN A 292 -28.58 43.59 -0.37
CA GLN A 292 -27.76 43.70 -1.58
C GLN A 292 -26.37 43.11 -1.35
N LEU A 293 -25.96 42.18 -2.20
CA LEU A 293 -24.65 41.52 -2.14
C LEU A 293 -23.90 41.66 -3.47
N PRO A 294 -22.58 41.91 -3.45
CA PRO A 294 -21.78 42.04 -4.66
C PRO A 294 -21.63 40.71 -5.40
N ARG A 295 -21.59 40.78 -6.73
CA ARG A 295 -21.33 39.65 -7.64
C ARG A 295 -19.83 39.31 -7.68
N SER A 296 -19.52 38.06 -8.05
CA SER A 296 -18.17 37.61 -8.43
C SER A 296 -17.11 37.71 -7.33
N ASN A 297 -17.53 37.84 -6.06
CA ASN A 297 -16.67 37.77 -4.89
C ASN A 297 -17.37 36.86 -3.85
N PRO A 298 -16.65 35.94 -3.18
CA PRO A 298 -17.22 35.21 -2.05
C PRO A 298 -17.78 36.14 -0.98
N ASN A 299 -19.07 35.97 -0.68
CA ASN A 299 -19.78 36.64 0.39
C ASN A 299 -19.88 35.70 1.58
N ASN A 300 -19.29 36.11 2.69
CA ASN A 300 -19.31 35.38 3.94
C ASN A 300 -20.47 35.86 4.80
N ILE A 301 -21.40 34.96 5.11
CA ILE A 301 -22.61 35.26 5.85
C ILE A 301 -22.56 34.51 7.16
N LEU A 302 -22.72 35.22 8.26
CA LEU A 302 -22.83 34.62 9.58
C LEU A 302 -24.32 34.41 9.86
N PHE A 303 -24.72 33.18 10.14
CA PHE A 303 -26.05 32.89 10.65
C PHE A 303 -25.97 32.65 12.16
N ARG A 304 -26.77 33.40 12.91
CA ARG A 304 -26.94 33.27 14.36
C ARG A 304 -28.37 32.84 14.65
N ASN A 305 -28.51 31.74 15.37
CA ASN A 305 -29.80 31.28 15.86
C ASN A 305 -29.96 31.66 17.33
N GLU A 306 -30.91 32.56 17.66
CA GLU A 306 -31.26 32.90 19.04
C GLU A 306 -32.55 32.21 19.50
N THR A 307 -33.16 31.38 18.64
CA THR A 307 -34.34 30.60 19.00
C THR A 307 -33.96 29.31 19.73
N SER A 308 -34.90 28.81 20.55
CA SER A 308 -34.73 27.60 21.36
C SER A 308 -34.69 26.30 20.55
N GLU A 309 -35.17 26.33 19.30
CA GLU A 309 -35.13 25.17 18.42
C GLU A 309 -33.90 25.24 17.50
N PRO A 310 -33.20 24.12 17.27
CA PRO A 310 -32.06 24.12 16.39
C PRO A 310 -32.53 24.21 14.93
N ARG A 311 -32.05 25.23 14.21
CA ARG A 311 -32.52 25.57 12.87
C ARG A 311 -31.37 25.58 11.87
N ARG A 312 -31.69 25.27 10.61
CA ARG A 312 -30.73 25.27 9.50
C ARG A 312 -30.98 26.48 8.61
N PHE A 313 -29.89 27.15 8.24
CA PHE A 313 -29.92 28.26 7.32
C PHE A 313 -29.67 27.78 5.89
N ILE A 314 -30.47 28.27 4.95
CA ILE A 314 -30.48 27.86 3.56
C ILE A 314 -30.31 29.11 2.69
N ALA A 315 -29.31 29.08 1.81
CA ALA A 315 -29.22 30.00 0.69
C ALA A 315 -29.82 29.34 -0.55
N GLU A 316 -30.93 29.91 -1.02
CA GLU A 316 -31.51 29.60 -2.32
C GLU A 316 -30.71 30.30 -3.40
N MET A 317 -30.20 29.49 -4.32
CA MET A 317 -29.36 29.90 -5.43
C MET A 317 -30.00 29.50 -6.75
N ALA A 318 -29.37 29.94 -7.85
CA ALA A 318 -29.77 29.56 -9.19
C ALA A 318 -28.70 28.63 -9.76
N ASN A 319 -29.13 27.54 -10.40
CA ASN A 319 -28.23 26.58 -11.02
C ASN A 319 -27.68 27.13 -12.35
N ILE A 320 -26.71 28.04 -12.23
CA ILE A 320 -26.06 28.73 -13.35
C ILE A 320 -24.57 28.48 -13.27
N ASP A 321 -23.96 28.10 -14.40
CA ASP A 321 -22.52 27.88 -14.52
C ASP A 321 -21.94 26.97 -13.42
N SER A 322 -22.57 25.81 -13.19
CA SER A 322 -22.20 24.83 -12.15
C SER A 322 -22.30 25.32 -10.70
N SER A 323 -22.99 26.44 -10.46
CA SER A 323 -23.34 26.87 -9.09
C SER A 323 -24.43 25.96 -8.52
N PRO A 324 -24.34 25.55 -7.24
CA PRO A 324 -25.37 24.73 -6.62
C PRO A 324 -26.69 25.51 -6.55
N ALA A 325 -27.83 24.82 -6.77
CA ALA A 325 -29.16 25.43 -6.65
C ALA A 325 -29.51 25.82 -5.20
N ARG A 326 -28.88 25.17 -4.23
CA ARG A 326 -29.12 25.39 -2.80
C ARG A 326 -27.85 25.11 -2.03
N ILE A 327 -27.55 25.93 -1.04
CA ILE A 327 -26.47 25.68 -0.07
C ILE A 327 -27.07 25.80 1.31
N CYS A 328 -26.75 24.88 2.22
CA CYS A 328 -27.21 24.97 3.60
C CYS A 328 -26.07 24.80 4.61
N THR A 329 -26.29 25.37 5.80
CA THR A 329 -25.40 25.21 6.95
C THR A 329 -25.63 23.86 7.62
N ALA A 330 -24.81 23.52 8.60
CA ALA A 330 -25.20 22.48 9.55
C ALA A 330 -26.33 23.01 10.46
N LEU A 331 -26.94 22.11 11.24
CA LEU A 331 -27.94 22.49 12.25
C LEU A 331 -27.31 23.44 13.28
N VAL A 332 -27.96 24.57 13.56
CA VAL A 332 -27.44 25.60 14.49
C VAL A 332 -28.28 25.59 15.76
N GLU A 333 -27.66 25.21 16.89
CA GLU A 333 -28.27 25.26 18.21
C GLU A 333 -28.45 26.71 18.71
N GLU A 334 -29.20 26.87 19.80
CA GLU A 334 -29.43 28.17 20.46
C GLU A 334 -28.11 28.86 20.81
N GLY A 335 -27.97 30.12 20.38
CA GLY A 335 -26.75 30.92 20.54
C GLY A 335 -25.59 30.53 19.62
N GLY A 336 -25.77 29.49 18.80
CA GLY A 336 -24.78 29.02 17.84
C GLY A 336 -24.59 29.98 16.66
N VAL A 337 -23.37 29.99 16.12
CA VAL A 337 -23.02 30.79 14.92
C VAL A 337 -22.36 29.90 13.89
N GLN A 338 -22.87 29.95 12.66
CA GLN A 338 -22.29 29.24 11.53
C GLN A 338 -21.97 30.18 10.36
N LEU A 339 -20.87 29.90 9.68
CA LEU A 339 -20.44 30.63 8.50
C LEU A 339 -20.92 29.94 7.23
N LEU A 340 -21.65 30.68 6.39
CA LEU A 340 -22.01 30.29 5.05
C LEU A 340 -21.31 31.19 4.03
N THR A 341 -20.46 30.61 3.18
CA THR A 341 -19.84 31.34 2.06
C THR A 341 -20.63 31.07 0.78
N VAL A 342 -21.15 32.13 0.17
CA VAL A 342 -21.89 32.08 -1.10
C VAL A 342 -21.19 32.92 -2.17
N ASN A 343 -21.20 32.46 -3.41
CA ASN A 343 -20.65 33.20 -4.54
C ASN A 343 -21.69 33.28 -5.65
N TYR A 344 -22.10 34.49 -6.02
CA TYR A 344 -23.08 34.72 -7.07
C TYR A 344 -22.36 34.97 -8.40
N SER A 345 -22.62 34.09 -9.37
CA SER A 345 -22.09 34.18 -10.73
C SER A 345 -22.90 35.11 -11.65
N ALA A 346 -24.22 35.18 -11.42
CA ALA A 346 -25.17 35.92 -12.25
C ALA A 346 -25.92 37.01 -11.45
N PRO A 347 -26.46 38.05 -12.12
CA PRO A 347 -27.32 39.04 -11.47
C PRO A 347 -28.71 38.49 -11.14
N SER A 348 -29.42 39.13 -10.20
CA SER A 348 -30.80 38.76 -9.84
C SER A 348 -31.81 38.97 -10.98
N PHE A 349 -31.47 39.76 -12.00
CA PHE A 349 -32.32 40.01 -13.19
C PHE A 349 -31.98 39.08 -14.37
N ASP A 350 -31.10 38.09 -14.18
CA ASP A 350 -30.87 37.07 -15.19
C ASP A 350 -32.12 36.19 -15.35
N PRO A 351 -32.56 35.87 -16.58
CA PRO A 351 -33.76 35.07 -16.82
C PRO A 351 -33.76 33.70 -16.12
N VAL A 352 -32.58 33.09 -15.93
CA VAL A 352 -32.46 31.78 -15.26
C VAL A 352 -32.67 31.92 -13.75
N VAL A 353 -32.24 33.03 -13.16
CA VAL A 353 -32.45 33.34 -11.72
C VAL A 353 -33.91 33.69 -11.44
N GLU A 354 -34.54 34.43 -12.36
CA GLU A 354 -35.97 34.79 -12.24
C GLU A 354 -36.85 33.53 -12.33
N ALA A 355 -36.50 32.59 -13.23
CA ALA A 355 -37.19 31.31 -13.35
C ALA A 355 -37.04 30.41 -12.11
N SER A 356 -35.96 30.54 -11.33
CA SER A 356 -35.75 29.77 -10.09
C SER A 356 -36.36 30.41 -8.84
N GLY A 357 -37.05 31.56 -8.96
CA GLY A 357 -37.68 32.26 -7.85
C GLY A 357 -36.78 33.28 -7.14
N GLY A 358 -35.65 33.68 -7.75
CA GLY A 358 -34.71 34.65 -7.22
C GLY A 358 -33.72 34.09 -6.19
N TYR A 359 -32.71 34.89 -5.84
CA TYR A 359 -31.80 34.58 -4.73
C TYR A 359 -32.45 34.94 -3.40
N ALA A 360 -32.38 34.05 -2.41
CA ALA A 360 -32.95 34.29 -1.10
C ALA A 360 -32.26 33.52 0.02
N PHE A 361 -32.39 34.05 1.23
CA PHE A 361 -32.05 33.35 2.46
C PHE A 361 -33.33 32.91 3.16
N VAL A 362 -33.36 31.63 3.53
CA VAL A 362 -34.51 30.96 4.14
C VAL A 362 -34.03 30.14 5.33
N VAL A 363 -34.87 30.00 6.35
CA VAL A 363 -34.62 29.11 7.47
C VAL A 363 -35.51 27.87 7.33
N ALA A 364 -34.94 26.68 7.52
CA ALA A 364 -35.69 25.44 7.44
C ALA A 364 -36.87 25.43 8.45
N GLY A 365 -38.09 25.35 7.94
CA GLY A 365 -39.31 25.24 8.74
C GLY A 365 -39.98 26.56 9.15
N LEU A 366 -39.49 27.70 8.65
CA LEU A 366 -40.14 29.01 8.77
C LEU A 366 -40.42 29.58 7.38
N ASP A 367 -41.53 30.31 7.23
CA ASP A 367 -41.90 31.01 5.99
C ASP A 367 -41.16 32.36 5.81
N GLU A 368 -40.16 32.61 6.66
CA GLU A 368 -39.39 33.85 6.65
C GLU A 368 -38.30 33.81 5.58
N ARG A 369 -38.28 34.85 4.75
CA ARG A 369 -37.39 34.97 3.59
C ARG A 369 -36.75 36.35 3.55
N ILE A 370 -35.44 36.40 3.39
CA ILE A 370 -34.72 37.62 3.01
C ILE A 370 -34.36 37.51 1.53
N GLU A 371 -34.87 38.40 0.71
CA GLU A 371 -34.53 38.47 -0.71
C GLU A 371 -33.14 39.05 -0.92
N VAL A 372 -32.36 38.42 -1.79
CA VAL A 372 -31.00 38.85 -2.12
C VAL A 372 -30.99 39.46 -3.51
N ILE A 373 -30.60 40.72 -3.58
CA ILE A 373 -30.40 41.44 -4.83
C ILE A 373 -28.91 41.49 -5.14
N VAL A 374 -28.54 40.85 -6.24
CA VAL A 374 -27.19 40.86 -6.82
C VAL A 374 -27.23 41.76 -8.06
N PRO A 375 -26.49 42.88 -8.05
CA PRO A 375 -26.43 43.80 -9.18
C PRO A 375 -25.70 43.20 -10.38
#